data_AF-A0A961C364-F1
#
_entry.id   AF-A0A961C364-F1
#
_cell.length_a   1.000
_cell.length_b   1.000
_cell.length_c   1.000
_cell.angle_alpha   90.00
_cell.angle_beta   90.00
_cell.angle_gamma   90.00
#
_symmetry.space_group_name_H-M   'P 1'
#
loop_
_entity.id
_entity.type
_entity.pdbx_description
1 polymer ?
#
loop_
_entity_poly.entity_id
_entity_poly.type
_entity_poly.pdbx_seq_one_letter_code
_entity_poly.pdbx_strand_id
1 'polypeptide(L)'
;RITTRGRRSSRSTPTRSSSRSRRRMRCWRIIKKHADEILKSLKTQDALLEIALQLEEVALNDPYFSERKLYPNVDFYTGLIYEAMGFPVNMFTVLFALGRLPGWIAQWREMISDPETKIGRPRQVYTGETERDYVAIDQR
;
A
#
# COMPACT_ATOMS: atom_id res chain seq x y z
N ARG A 1 -20.70 -51.56 11.57
CA ARG A 1 -21.62 -50.42 11.36
C ARG A 1 -21.34 -49.38 12.45
N ILE A 2 -20.55 -48.36 12.13
CA ILE A 2 -20.17 -47.31 13.08
C ILE A 2 -21.17 -46.17 12.90
N THR A 3 -21.96 -45.88 13.93
CA THR A 3 -22.84 -44.71 13.99
C THR A 3 -22.49 -43.90 15.23
N THR A 4 -21.67 -42.87 15.06
CA THR A 4 -21.42 -41.87 16.10
C THR A 4 -21.58 -40.45 15.53
N ARG A 5 -22.73 -39.87 15.90
CA ARG A 5 -23.07 -38.45 16.09
C ARG A 5 -22.04 -37.41 15.59
N GLY A 6 -22.40 -36.71 14.51
CA GLY A 6 -21.81 -35.42 14.13
C GLY A 6 -22.81 -34.28 14.30
N ARG A 7 -22.88 -33.67 15.49
CA ARG A 7 -23.52 -32.35 15.69
C ARG A 7 -22.57 -31.29 15.10
N ARG A 8 -22.79 -30.83 13.86
CA ARG A 8 -22.11 -29.64 13.33
C ARG A 8 -22.87 -28.39 13.76
N SER A 9 -22.37 -27.76 14.81
CA SER A 9 -22.65 -26.37 15.15
C SER A 9 -22.15 -25.47 14.01
N SER A 10 -23.04 -24.64 13.49
CA SER A 10 -22.78 -23.55 12.56
C SER A 10 -21.89 -22.49 13.21
N ARG A 11 -20.57 -22.60 13.05
CA ARG A 11 -19.67 -21.46 13.24
C ARG A 11 -19.61 -20.68 11.94
N SER A 12 -20.30 -19.55 11.91
CA SER A 12 -20.12 -18.50 10.93
C SER A 12 -18.64 -18.08 10.90
N THR A 13 -17.97 -18.33 9.78
CA THR A 13 -16.63 -17.80 9.53
C THR A 13 -16.71 -16.28 9.44
N PRO A 14 -15.87 -15.52 10.18
CA PRO A 14 -15.89 -14.07 10.08
C PRO A 14 -15.39 -13.65 8.70
N THR A 15 -16.15 -12.77 8.06
CA THR A 15 -15.89 -12.22 6.74
C THR A 15 -14.49 -11.59 6.68
N ARG A 16 -13.73 -12.01 5.66
CA ARG A 16 -12.32 -11.70 5.37
C ARG A 16 -12.04 -10.20 5.14
N SER A 17 -13.06 -9.34 5.17
CA SER A 17 -12.96 -7.88 5.00
C SER A 17 -12.59 -7.15 6.30
N SER A 18 -12.96 -7.67 7.47
CA SER A 18 -12.74 -7.02 8.78
C SER A 18 -11.30 -7.12 9.29
N SER A 19 -10.50 -8.07 8.79
CA SER A 19 -9.13 -8.33 9.23
C SER A 19 -8.07 -7.44 8.55
N ARG A 20 -8.35 -6.92 7.34
CA ARG A 20 -7.43 -6.02 6.61
C ARG A 20 -7.32 -4.64 7.26
N SER A 21 -8.43 -4.10 7.78
CA SER A 21 -8.43 -2.79 8.46
C SER A 21 -7.59 -2.81 9.76
N ARG A 22 -7.65 -3.91 10.53
CA ARG A 22 -6.86 -4.08 11.77
C ARG A 22 -5.37 -4.29 11.58
N ARG A 23 -4.90 -4.69 10.38
CA ARG A 23 -3.45 -4.78 10.07
C ARG A 23 -2.87 -3.45 9.63
N ARG A 24 -3.60 -2.66 8.83
CA ARG A 24 -3.17 -1.31 8.42
C ARG A 24 -2.98 -0.37 9.61
N MET A 25 -3.89 -0.40 10.59
CA MET A 25 -3.76 0.38 11.83
C MET A 25 -2.49 0.09 12.64
N ARG A 26 -1.94 -1.13 12.57
CA ARG A 26 -0.77 -1.51 13.38
C ARG A 26 0.53 -0.91 12.88
N CYS A 27 0.78 -0.95 11.57
CA CYS A 27 2.00 -0.38 10.99
C CYS A 27 2.01 1.16 11.16
N TRP A 28 0.85 1.79 10.91
CA TRP A 28 0.68 3.23 11.12
C TRP A 28 1.02 3.67 12.54
N ARG A 29 0.47 2.98 13.55
CA ARG A 29 0.72 3.31 14.96
C ARG A 29 2.19 3.18 15.37
N ILE A 30 2.90 2.20 14.80
CA ILE A 30 4.32 1.98 15.07
C ILE A 30 5.15 3.12 14.45
N ILE A 31 4.85 3.48 13.20
CA ILE A 31 5.59 4.52 12.48
C ILE A 31 5.36 5.90 13.09
N LYS A 32 4.12 6.20 13.53
CA LYS A 32 3.82 7.43 14.26
C LYS A 32 4.65 7.54 15.55
N LYS A 33 4.71 6.45 16.33
CA LYS A 33 5.50 6.41 17.57
C LYS A 33 7.00 6.65 17.30
N HIS A 34 7.56 6.03 16.26
CA HIS A 34 8.96 6.20 15.91
C HIS A 34 9.25 7.60 15.34
N ALA A 35 8.33 8.18 14.57
CA ALA A 35 8.45 9.58 14.14
C ALA A 35 8.55 10.50 15.36
N ASP A 36 7.67 10.32 16.35
CA ASP A 36 7.69 11.11 17.59
C ASP A 36 8.98 10.91 18.40
N GLU A 37 9.52 9.69 18.45
CA GLU A 37 10.79 9.37 19.14
C GLU A 37 12.00 10.01 18.44
N ILE A 38 12.05 9.92 17.11
CA ILE A 38 13.13 10.47 16.28
C ILE A 38 13.11 12.00 16.33
N LEU A 39 11.94 12.62 16.31
CA LEU A 39 11.86 14.08 16.44
C LEU A 39 12.29 14.57 17.82
N LYS A 40 11.93 13.86 18.89
CA LYS A 40 12.38 14.20 20.25
C LYS A 40 13.90 14.13 20.40
N SER A 41 14.56 13.20 19.70
CA SER A 41 16.00 13.03 19.78
C SER A 41 16.76 14.04 18.91
N LEU A 42 16.22 14.42 17.74
CA LEU A 42 16.87 15.35 16.81
C LEU A 42 16.80 16.82 17.23
N LYS A 43 16.05 17.18 18.28
CA LYS A 43 15.90 18.55 18.84
C LYS A 43 15.64 19.65 17.78
N THR A 44 15.20 19.27 16.59
CA THR A 44 14.95 20.19 15.49
C THR A 44 13.45 20.39 15.43
N GLN A 45 13.00 21.63 15.63
CA GLN A 45 11.63 22.02 15.34
C GLN A 45 11.48 22.09 13.82
N ASP A 46 11.27 20.92 13.19
CA ASP A 46 10.97 20.89 11.77
C ASP A 46 9.54 21.40 11.57
N ALA A 47 9.42 22.64 11.08
CA ALA A 47 8.16 23.25 10.67
C ALA A 47 7.33 22.33 9.74
N LEU A 48 8.01 21.46 9.00
CA LEU A 48 7.41 20.45 8.13
C LEU A 48 6.59 19.40 8.89
N LEU A 49 7.00 18.99 10.09
CA LEU A 49 6.18 18.07 10.89
C LEU A 49 4.92 18.76 11.38
N GLU A 50 5.02 19.98 11.88
CA GLU A 50 3.85 20.72 12.34
C GLU A 50 2.84 20.92 11.20
N ILE A 51 3.32 21.30 10.02
CA ILE A 51 2.50 21.43 8.81
C ILE A 51 1.86 20.09 8.45
N ALA A 52 2.61 18.97 8.52
CA ALA A 52 2.07 17.65 8.19
C ALA A 52 1.01 17.16 9.19
N LEU A 53 1.16 17.45 10.49
CA LEU A 53 0.17 17.12 11.51
C LEU A 53 -1.11 17.94 11.33
N GLN A 54 -0.98 19.23 11.03
CA GLN A 54 -2.12 20.08 10.69
C GLN A 54 -2.82 19.59 9.42
N LEU A 55 -2.05 19.18 8.40
CA LEU A 55 -2.59 18.64 7.16
C LEU A 55 -3.35 17.31 7.41
N GLU A 56 -2.84 16.44 8.30
CA GLU A 56 -3.55 15.22 8.73
C GLU A 56 -4.88 15.57 9.39
N GLU A 57 -4.89 16.53 10.31
CA GLU A 57 -6.10 16.93 11.03
C GLU A 57 -7.15 17.54 10.09
N VAL A 58 -6.73 18.40 9.16
CA VAL A 58 -7.61 18.98 8.14
C VAL A 58 -8.14 17.89 7.20
N ALA A 59 -7.28 16.98 6.73
CA ALA A 59 -7.69 15.90 5.82
C ALA A 59 -8.64 14.89 6.48
N LEU A 60 -8.58 14.70 7.81
CA LEU A 60 -9.50 13.83 8.54
C LEU A 60 -10.87 14.47 8.78
N ASN A 61 -10.91 15.80 8.95
CA ASN A 61 -12.13 16.54 9.25
C ASN A 61 -12.86 17.07 8.00
N ASP A 62 -12.20 17.08 6.85
CA ASP A 62 -12.78 17.57 5.61
C ASP A 62 -13.76 16.52 4.99
N PRO A 63 -15.02 16.92 4.71
CA PRO A 63 -16.02 16.04 4.10
C PRO A 63 -15.58 15.47 2.74
N TYR A 64 -14.81 16.21 1.94
CA TYR A 64 -14.29 15.76 0.64
C TYR A 64 -13.40 14.51 0.75
N PHE A 65 -12.61 14.42 1.82
CA PHE A 65 -11.69 13.31 2.09
C PHE A 65 -12.40 12.14 2.77
N SER A 66 -13.36 12.44 3.65
CA SER A 66 -14.22 11.45 4.31
C SER A 66 -15.08 10.67 3.32
N GLU A 67 -15.69 11.36 2.35
CA GLU A 67 -16.50 10.73 1.30
C GLU A 67 -15.66 9.79 0.40
N ARG A 68 -14.41 10.18 0.11
CA ARG A 68 -13.47 9.41 -0.73
C ARG A 68 -12.61 8.40 0.05
N LYS A 69 -12.74 8.33 1.38
CA LYS A 69 -11.94 7.45 2.26
C LYS A 69 -10.44 7.63 2.06
N LEU A 70 -10.02 8.88 1.85
CA LEU A 70 -8.62 9.25 1.71
C LEU A 70 -8.01 9.41 3.09
N TYR A 71 -7.27 8.39 3.52
CA TYR A 71 -6.53 8.41 4.77
C TYR A 71 -5.04 8.60 4.50
N PRO A 72 -4.31 9.25 5.43
CA PRO A 72 -2.86 9.32 5.37
C PRO A 72 -2.26 7.91 5.24
N ASN A 73 -1.47 7.70 4.18
CA ASN A 73 -0.78 6.42 3.97
C ASN A 73 0.50 6.35 4.79
N VAL A 74 1.06 5.15 4.86
CA VAL A 74 2.35 4.90 5.53
C VAL A 74 3.48 5.77 4.97
N ASP A 75 3.43 6.02 3.66
CA ASP A 75 4.46 6.73 2.92
C ASP A 75 4.55 8.22 3.30
N PHE A 76 3.43 8.80 3.76
CA PHE A 76 3.35 10.19 4.23
C PHE A 76 4.30 10.41 5.42
N TYR A 77 4.20 9.57 6.45
CA TYR A 77 5.04 9.70 7.64
C TYR A 77 6.49 9.28 7.40
N THR A 78 6.72 8.25 6.59
CA THR A 78 8.10 7.82 6.31
C THR A 78 8.86 8.87 5.51
N GLY A 79 8.20 9.62 4.63
CA GLY A 79 8.80 10.76 3.93
C GLY A 79 9.30 11.84 4.90
N LEU A 80 8.47 12.21 5.89
CA LEU A 80 8.87 13.16 6.92
C LEU A 80 10.03 12.66 7.79
N ILE A 81 10.06 11.37 8.13
CA ILE A 81 11.17 10.79 8.88
C ILE A 81 12.47 10.87 8.05
N TYR A 82 12.42 10.57 6.76
CA TYR A 82 13.60 10.63 5.89
C TYR A 82 14.09 12.06 5.67
N GLU A 83 13.17 13.02 5.59
CA GLU A 83 13.50 14.44 5.52
C GLU A 83 14.14 14.94 6.82
N ALA A 84 13.60 14.57 7.98
CA ALA A 84 14.17 14.89 9.30
C ALA A 84 15.56 14.24 9.50
N MET A 85 15.83 13.11 8.84
CA MET A 85 17.16 12.47 8.80
C MET A 85 18.14 13.15 7.83
N GLY A 86 17.69 14.10 7.01
CA GLY A 86 18.51 14.82 6.02
C GLY A 86 18.69 14.09 4.69
N PHE A 87 17.87 13.10 4.36
CA PHE A 87 17.92 12.46 3.04
C PHE A 87 17.25 13.32 1.97
N PRO A 88 17.83 13.40 0.77
CA PRO A 88 17.21 14.14 -0.33
C PRO A 88 15.96 13.39 -0.84
N VAL A 89 14.96 14.15 -1.29
CA VAL A 89 13.63 13.63 -1.72
C VAL A 89 13.73 12.60 -2.85
N ASN A 90 14.74 12.71 -3.71
CA ASN A 90 15.01 11.76 -4.79
C ASN A 90 15.40 10.35 -4.30
N MET A 91 15.86 10.20 -3.05
CA MET A 91 16.24 8.91 -2.46
C MET A 91 15.09 8.18 -1.76
N PHE A 92 13.93 8.82 -1.58
CA PHE A 92 12.81 8.22 -0.83
C PHE A 92 12.31 6.93 -1.46
N THR A 93 12.23 6.89 -2.79
CA THR A 93 11.82 5.70 -3.54
C THR A 93 12.82 4.56 -3.42
N VAL A 94 14.11 4.87 -3.32
CA VAL A 94 15.19 3.88 -3.17
C VAL A 94 15.16 3.26 -1.77
N LEU A 95 15.06 4.09 -0.72
CA LEU A 95 14.94 3.61 0.66
C LEU A 95 13.70 2.72 0.86
N PHE A 96 12.61 3.11 0.22
CA PHE A 96 11.39 2.31 0.21
C PHE A 96 11.55 0.98 -0.53
N ALA A 97 12.19 0.99 -1.70
CA ALA A 97 12.46 -0.24 -2.46
C ALA A 97 13.31 -1.21 -1.64
N LEU A 98 14.34 -0.73 -0.95
CA LEU A 98 15.19 -1.55 -0.06
C LEU A 98 14.38 -2.27 1.02
N GLY A 99 13.44 -1.57 1.68
CA GLY A 99 12.54 -2.17 2.66
C GLY A 99 11.59 -3.22 2.08
N ARG A 100 11.26 -3.15 0.79
CA ARG A 100 10.37 -4.10 0.09
C ARG A 100 11.09 -5.28 -0.55
N LEU A 101 12.40 -5.19 -0.79
CA LEU A 101 13.19 -6.26 -1.42
C LEU A 101 12.97 -7.64 -0.78
N PRO A 102 13.02 -7.83 0.56
CA PRO A 102 12.82 -9.15 1.16
C PRO A 102 11.43 -9.71 0.90
N GLY A 103 10.41 -8.83 0.84
CA GLY A 103 9.04 -9.20 0.54
C GLY A 103 8.87 -9.63 -0.92
N TRP A 104 9.49 -8.92 -1.86
CA TRP A 104 9.49 -9.32 -3.27
C TRP A 104 10.22 -10.65 -3.49
N ILE A 105 11.37 -10.84 -2.85
CA ILE A 105 12.11 -12.10 -2.91
C ILE A 105 11.27 -13.24 -2.33
N ALA A 106 10.59 -13.02 -1.20
CA ALA A 106 9.71 -14.03 -0.60
C ALA A 106 8.55 -14.39 -1.55
N GLN A 107 7.85 -13.40 -2.11
CA GLN A 107 6.76 -13.65 -3.06
C GLN A 107 7.25 -14.35 -4.34
N TRP A 108 8.41 -13.96 -4.85
CA TRP A 108 9.01 -14.62 -6.01
C TRP A 108 9.38 -16.07 -5.70
N ARG A 109 9.95 -16.33 -4.53
CA ARG A 109 10.27 -17.70 -4.07
C ARG A 109 9.01 -18.55 -3.90
N GLU A 110 7.93 -17.99 -3.34
CA GLU A 110 6.64 -18.68 -3.24
C GLU A 110 6.10 -19.04 -4.63
N MET A 111 6.16 -18.09 -5.58
CA MET A 111 5.70 -18.30 -6.95
C MET A 111 6.56 -19.32 -7.72
N ILE A 112 7.89 -19.31 -7.60
CA ILE A 112 8.73 -20.27 -8.34
C ILE A 112 8.68 -21.70 -7.75
N SER A 113 8.36 -21.82 -6.47
CA SER A 113 8.32 -23.11 -5.76
C SER A 113 6.98 -23.84 -5.90
N ASP A 114 5.93 -23.15 -6.36
CA ASP A 114 4.62 -23.75 -6.59
C ASP A 114 4.60 -24.45 -7.96
N PRO A 115 4.42 -25.79 -8.01
CA PRO A 115 4.41 -26.56 -9.26
C PRO A 115 3.25 -26.22 -10.20
N GLU A 116 2.16 -25.63 -9.69
CA GLU A 116 0.97 -25.24 -10.47
C GLU A 116 1.09 -23.82 -11.08
N THR A 117 2.24 -23.17 -10.91
CA THR A 117 2.43 -21.80 -11.33
C THR A 117 2.35 -21.66 -12.85
N LYS A 118 1.32 -20.93 -13.31
CA LYS A 118 1.12 -20.58 -14.71
C LYS A 118 1.62 -19.18 -14.99
N ILE A 119 2.23 -19.00 -16.16
CA ILE A 119 2.66 -17.69 -16.64
C ILE A 119 1.43 -16.78 -16.77
N GLY A 120 1.50 -15.60 -16.15
CA GLY A 120 0.45 -14.58 -16.26
C GLY A 120 0.37 -14.02 -17.68
N ARG A 121 -0.61 -14.49 -18.46
CA ARG A 121 -0.92 -13.98 -19.81
C ARG A 121 -2.28 -13.27 -19.80
N PRO A 122 -2.35 -12.02 -19.32
CA PRO A 122 -3.60 -11.25 -19.35
C PRO A 122 -4.02 -11.01 -20.81
N ARG A 123 -5.34 -11.05 -21.06
CA ARG A 123 -5.91 -10.66 -22.35
C ARG A 123 -6.39 -9.22 -22.27
N GLN A 124 -6.37 -8.53 -23.41
CA GLN A 124 -6.98 -7.21 -23.57
C GLN A 124 -8.28 -7.32 -24.37
N VAL A 125 -9.21 -6.40 -24.11
CA VAL A 125 -10.37 -6.17 -24.97
C VAL A 125 -10.00 -5.03 -25.92
N TYR A 126 -9.87 -5.34 -27.21
CA TYR A 126 -9.55 -4.34 -28.22
C TYR A 126 -10.84 -3.60 -28.64
N THR A 127 -10.86 -2.28 -28.49
CA THR A 127 -11.97 -1.40 -28.90
C THR A 127 -11.54 -0.39 -29.96
N GLY A 128 -10.38 -0.58 -30.58
CA GLY A 128 -9.92 0.26 -31.67
C GLY A 128 -10.59 -0.12 -32.99
N GLU A 129 -10.42 0.72 -34.00
CA GLU A 129 -10.78 0.39 -35.38
C GLU A 129 -10.08 -0.88 -35.84
N THR A 130 -10.74 -1.65 -36.70
CA THR A 130 -10.16 -2.85 -37.29
C THR A 130 -9.03 -2.51 -38.27
N GLU A 131 -8.64 -3.47 -39.11
CA GLU A 131 -7.68 -3.24 -40.18
C GLU A 131 -8.09 -2.03 -41.04
N ARG A 132 -7.14 -1.12 -41.27
CA ARG A 132 -7.31 0.08 -42.09
C ARG A 132 -6.10 0.22 -43.00
N ASP A 133 -6.36 0.65 -44.23
CA ASP A 133 -5.30 0.96 -45.16
C ASP A 133 -4.44 2.11 -44.65
N TYR A 134 -3.13 1.92 -44.72
CA TYR A 134 -2.18 2.93 -44.30
C TYR A 134 -2.10 4.05 -45.36
N VAL A 135 -2.46 5.27 -44.96
CA VAL A 135 -2.29 6.45 -45.81
C VAL A 135 -0.91 7.06 -45.55
N ALA A 136 -0.16 7.24 -46.64
CA ALA A 136 1.17 7.85 -46.63
C ALA A 136 1.11 9.26 -46.04
N ILE A 137 2.16 9.68 -45.34
CA ILE A 137 2.13 10.87 -44.47
C ILE A 137 1.82 12.17 -45.24
N ASP A 138 2.18 12.21 -46.51
CA ASP A 138 1.94 13.27 -47.49
C ASP A 138 0.48 13.32 -48.00
N GLN A 139 -0.33 12.31 -47.70
CA GLN A 139 -1.70 12.13 -48.18
C GLN A 139 -2.75 12.03 -47.05
N ARG A 140 -2.34 12.31 -45.81
CA ARG A 140 -3.21 12.29 -44.62
C ARG A 140 -4.02 13.57 -44.46
#